data_AF-A0A831KL36-F1
#
_entry.id   AF-A0A831KL36-F1
#
_cell.length_a   1.000
_cell.length_b   1.000
_cell.length_c   1.000
_cell.angle_alpha   90.00
_cell.angle_beta   90.00
_cell.angle_gamma   90.00
#
_symmetry.space_group_name_H-M   'P 1'
#
loop_
_entity.id
_entity.type
_entity.pdbx_description
1 polymer ?
#
loop_
_entity_poly.entity_id
_entity_poly.type
_entity_poly.pdbx_seq_one_letter_code
_entity_poly.pdbx_strand_id
1 'polypeptide(L)'
;MDERDIIEVTVHGVTMDPGNNSPIILLKDQEGKRAMPIWIGILEANAIAMNLSGVEPPRPMTHDLVKSLLEVIGAGVDSVAITELKDNIFYAAIHLKLGGREFSVD
;
A
#
# COMPACT_ATOMS: atom_id res chain seq x y z
N MET A 1 -11.91 -14.65 4.76
CA MET A 1 -10.51 -15.11 4.77
C MET A 1 -10.15 -15.30 6.22
N ASP A 2 -9.61 -16.45 6.60
CA ASP A 2 -9.14 -16.68 7.97
C ASP A 2 -7.88 -15.81 8.18
N GLU A 3 -7.73 -15.12 9.32
CA GLU A 3 -6.52 -14.33 9.62
C GLU A 3 -5.24 -15.19 9.54
N ARG A 4 -5.38 -16.51 9.67
CA ARG A 4 -4.31 -17.50 9.54
C ARG A 4 -3.73 -17.65 8.13
N ASP A 5 -4.36 -17.07 7.11
CA ASP A 5 -3.89 -17.11 5.71
C ASP A 5 -3.25 -15.79 5.23
N ILE A 6 -3.16 -14.77 6.08
CA ILE A 6 -2.53 -13.49 5.73
C ILE A 6 -1.03 -13.55 6.04
N ILE A 7 -0.21 -13.20 5.06
CA ILE A 7 1.24 -13.03 5.24
C ILE A 7 1.51 -11.54 5.41
N GLU A 8 2.06 -11.17 6.56
CA GLU A 8 2.54 -9.82 6.77
C GLU A 8 3.74 -9.53 5.87
N VAL A 9 3.67 -8.39 5.16
CA VAL A 9 4.70 -7.96 4.23
C VAL A 9 5.07 -6.51 4.46
N THR A 10 6.28 -6.16 4.04
CA THR A 10 6.77 -4.78 4.04
C THR A 10 7.14 -4.34 2.64
N VAL A 11 7.02 -3.04 2.39
CA VAL A 11 7.52 -2.44 1.16
C VAL A 11 9.05 -2.42 1.23
N HIS A 12 9.69 -3.27 0.44
CA HIS A 12 11.15 -3.32 0.36
C HIS A 12 11.70 -2.16 -0.48
N GLY A 13 10.96 -1.74 -1.51
CA GLY A 13 11.34 -0.62 -2.35
C GLY A 13 10.55 -0.54 -3.65
N VAL A 14 10.85 0.51 -4.41
CA VAL A 14 10.33 0.75 -5.76
C VAL A 14 11.49 0.64 -6.73
N THR A 15 11.31 -0.13 -7.81
CA THR A 15 12.31 -0.34 -8.86
C THR A 15 11.67 -0.30 -10.24
N MET A 16 12.47 -0.43 -11.30
CA MET A 16 11.99 -0.45 -12.69
C MET A 16 12.21 -1.84 -13.29
N ASP A 17 11.20 -2.34 -13.99
CA ASP A 17 11.30 -3.56 -14.79
C ASP A 17 12.28 -3.33 -15.96
N PRO A 18 13.37 -4.11 -16.09
CA PRO A 18 14.33 -3.93 -17.17
C PRO A 18 13.78 -4.25 -18.56
N GLY A 19 12.68 -5.02 -18.66
CA GLY A 19 12.10 -5.44 -19.93
C GLY A 19 11.21 -4.38 -20.58
N ASN A 20 10.45 -3.63 -19.78
CA ASN A 20 9.45 -2.67 -20.28
C ASN A 20 9.51 -1.29 -19.60
N ASN A 21 10.48 -1.06 -18.71
CA ASN A 21 10.66 0.18 -17.96
C ASN A 21 9.39 0.63 -17.20
N SER A 22 8.60 -0.33 -16.71
CA SER A 22 7.45 -0.07 -15.85
C SER A 22 7.86 -0.14 -14.38
N PRO A 23 7.32 0.70 -13.50
CA PRO A 23 7.69 0.67 -12.10
C PRO A 23 7.06 -0.51 -11.36
N ILE A 24 7.83 -1.11 -10.47
CA ILE A 24 7.46 -2.25 -9.64
C ILE A 24 7.65 -1.86 -8.18
N ILE A 25 6.64 -2.10 -7.34
CA ILE A 25 6.83 -2.18 -5.89
C ILE A 25 7.12 -3.61 -5.50
N LEU A 26 8.19 -3.80 -4.72
CA LEU A 26 8.57 -5.12 -4.20
C LEU A 26 8.12 -5.25 -2.75
N LEU A 27 7.18 -6.15 -2.50
CA LEU A 27 6.77 -6.53 -1.17
C LEU A 27 7.58 -7.75 -0.72
N LYS A 28 8.03 -7.77 0.53
CA LYS A 28 8.73 -8.92 1.12
C LYS A 28 8.09 -9.36 2.42
N ASP A 29 8.05 -10.66 2.66
CA ASP A 29 7.71 -11.18 3.98
C ASP A 29 8.76 -10.77 5.03
N GLN A 30 8.40 -10.88 6.30
CA GLN A 30 9.27 -10.49 7.42
C GLN A 30 10.63 -11.23 7.41
N GLU A 31 10.67 -12.45 6.89
CA GLU A 31 11.90 -13.26 6.78
C GLU A 31 12.69 -12.96 5.50
N GLY A 32 12.15 -12.18 4.56
CA GLY A 32 12.73 -11.89 3.24
C GLY A 32 12.85 -13.10 2.30
N LYS A 33 12.19 -14.22 2.63
CA LYS A 33 12.21 -15.47 1.85
C LYS A 33 11.24 -15.41 0.68
N ARG A 34 10.18 -14.62 0.78
CA ARG A 34 9.18 -14.43 -0.27
C ARG A 34 9.19 -12.99 -0.70
N ALA A 35 9.09 -12.79 -2.01
CA ALA A 35 8.94 -11.47 -2.60
C ALA A 35 7.79 -11.48 -3.60
N MET A 36 6.95 -10.46 -3.54
CA MET A 36 5.82 -10.26 -4.43
C MET A 36 5.98 -8.93 -5.17
N PRO A 37 6.28 -8.96 -6.48
CA PRO A 37 6.30 -7.76 -7.30
C PRO A 37 4.88 -7.34 -7.69
N ILE A 38 4.59 -6.05 -7.62
CA ILE A 38 3.36 -5.46 -8.15
C ILE A 38 3.75 -4.35 -9.10
N TRP A 39 3.30 -4.45 -10.35
CA TRP A 39 3.45 -3.38 -11.33
C TRP A 39 2.45 -2.27 -11.02
N ILE A 40 2.93 -1.04 -10.95
CA ILE A 40 2.14 0.14 -10.65
C ILE A 40 2.37 1.21 -11.73
N GLY A 41 1.60 2.29 -11.69
CA GLY A 41 1.86 3.44 -12.56
C GLY A 41 3.00 4.32 -12.03
N ILE A 42 3.49 5.21 -12.90
CA ILE A 42 4.61 6.10 -12.56
C ILE A 42 4.25 7.12 -11.47
N LEU A 43 2.99 7.52 -11.38
CA LEU A 43 2.53 8.49 -10.38
C LEU A 43 2.48 7.85 -8.99
N GLU A 44 1.99 6.61 -8.92
CA GLU A 44 1.96 5.80 -7.71
C GLU A 44 3.39 5.51 -7.23
N ALA A 45 4.26 5.10 -8.15
CA ALA A 45 5.67 4.84 -7.87
C ALA A 45 6.38 6.06 -7.28
N ASN A 46 6.17 7.24 -7.86
CA ASN A 46 6.74 8.49 -7.35
C ASN A 46 6.23 8.82 -5.95
N ALA A 47 4.92 8.70 -5.70
CA ALA A 47 4.34 8.97 -4.38
C ALA A 47 4.93 8.06 -3.30
N ILE A 48 5.07 6.77 -3.60
CA ILE A 48 5.65 5.79 -2.67
C ILE A 48 7.15 6.06 -2.47
N ALA A 49 7.90 6.29 -3.55
CA ALA A 49 9.34 6.55 -3.48
C ALA A 49 9.66 7.82 -2.66
N MET A 50 8.86 8.88 -2.80
CA MET A 50 9.00 10.10 -1.99
C MET A 50 8.82 9.81 -0.50
N ASN A 51 7.77 9.05 -0.15
CA ASN A 51 7.50 8.68 1.23
C ASN A 51 8.61 7.78 1.83
N LEU A 52 9.07 6.78 1.09
CA LEU A 52 10.19 5.91 1.50
C LEU A 52 11.51 6.68 1.66
N SER A 53 11.71 7.75 0.89
CA SER A 53 12.90 8.60 0.99
C SER A 53 12.86 9.57 2.18
N GLY A 54 11.73 9.64 2.91
CA GLY A 54 11.53 10.56 4.03
C GLY A 54 11.52 12.03 3.64
N VAL A 55 11.28 12.35 2.36
CA VAL A 55 11.25 13.72 1.86
C VAL A 55 9.87 14.30 2.10
N GLU A 56 9.77 15.31 2.96
CA GLU A 56 8.52 16.04 3.17
C GLU A 56 8.28 17.05 2.03
N PRO A 57 7.16 16.95 1.31
CA PRO A 57 6.81 17.93 0.28
C PRO A 57 6.39 19.27 0.91
N PRO A 58 6.54 20.41 0.20
CA PRO A 58 6.17 21.73 0.72
C PRO A 58 4.65 21.90 0.92
N ARG A 59 3.83 20.98 0.39
CA ARG A 59 2.37 20.94 0.51
C ARG A 59 1.92 19.48 0.61
N PRO A 60 0.84 19.18 1.35
CA PRO A 60 0.29 17.83 1.43
C PRO A 60 -0.04 17.28 0.04
N MET A 61 0.42 16.06 -0.25
CA MET A 61 0.02 15.32 -1.44
C MET A 61 -1.30 14.57 -1.20
N THR A 62 -1.80 13.85 -2.20
CA THR A 62 -3.07 13.13 -2.14
C THR A 62 -3.16 12.19 -0.93
N HIS A 63 -2.13 11.39 -0.68
CA HIS A 63 -2.11 10.45 0.45
C HIS A 63 -2.03 11.17 1.82
N ASP A 64 -1.31 12.29 1.90
CA ASP A 64 -1.26 13.11 3.10
C ASP A 64 -2.64 13.73 3.39
N LEU A 65 -3.32 14.22 2.37
CA LEU A 65 -4.68 14.76 2.48
C LEU A 65 -5.67 13.68 2.95
N VAL A 66 -5.60 12.46 2.39
CA VAL A 66 -6.45 11.34 2.81
C VAL A 66 -6.17 10.98 4.27
N LYS A 67 -4.90 10.91 4.67
CA LYS A 67 -4.51 10.68 6.07
C LYS A 67 -5.10 11.75 6.99
N SER A 68 -4.95 13.05 6.66
CA SER A 68 -5.52 14.14 7.45
C SER A 68 -7.05 14.09 7.50
N LEU A 69 -7.72 13.68 6.42
CA LEU A 69 -9.18 13.50 6.42
C LEU A 69 -9.59 12.41 7.42
N LEU A 70 -8.93 11.25 7.39
CA LEU A 70 -9.19 10.14 8.33
C LEU A 70 -8.95 10.58 9.79
N GLU A 71 -7.85 11.31 10.04
CA GLU A 71 -7.54 11.85 11.36
C GLU A 71 -8.64 12.82 11.87
N VAL A 72 -9.13 13.72 11.02
CA VAL A 72 -10.18 14.70 11.38
C VAL A 72 -11.49 14.02 11.77
N ILE A 73 -11.86 12.93 11.08
CA ILE A 73 -13.08 12.18 11.40
C ILE A 73 -12.87 11.16 12.53
N GLY A 74 -11.65 11.03 13.06
CA GLY A 74 -11.31 10.06 14.11
C GLY A 74 -11.26 8.62 13.63
N ALA A 75 -10.98 8.39 12.35
CA ALA A 75 -10.77 7.08 11.77
C ALA A 75 -9.27 6.74 11.73
N GLY A 76 -8.94 5.48 12.02
CA GLY A 76 -7.59 4.94 11.86
C GLY A 76 -7.55 3.85 10.79
N VAL A 77 -6.46 3.75 10.04
CA VAL A 77 -6.19 2.57 9.21
C VAL A 77 -5.65 1.47 10.11
N ASP A 78 -6.36 0.35 10.15
CA ASP A 78 -5.99 -0.83 10.95
C ASP A 78 -5.05 -1.75 10.16
N SER A 79 -5.40 -2.02 8.91
CA SER A 79 -4.56 -2.79 7.99
C SER A 79 -4.92 -2.52 6.53
N VAL A 80 -4.02 -2.88 5.62
CA VAL A 80 -4.29 -2.94 4.18
C VAL A 80 -3.93 -4.35 3.71
N ALA A 81 -4.88 -5.03 3.08
CA ALA A 81 -4.72 -6.40 2.65
C ALA A 81 -4.93 -6.50 1.14
N ILE A 82 -3.98 -7.13 0.45
CA ILE A 82 -4.18 -7.59 -0.93
C ILE A 82 -5.02 -8.87 -0.85
N THR A 83 -6.23 -8.83 -1.38
CA THR A 83 -7.26 -9.86 -1.15
C THR A 83 -7.40 -10.83 -2.31
N GLU A 84 -7.19 -10.36 -3.54
CA GLU A 84 -7.37 -11.16 -4.75
C GLU A 84 -6.39 -10.74 -5.85
N LEU A 85 -6.02 -11.69 -6.70
CA LEU A 85 -5.38 -11.46 -7.99
C LEU A 85 -6.26 -12.06 -9.07
N LYS A 86 -6.86 -11.22 -9.90
CA LYS A 86 -7.73 -11.64 -11.00
C LYS A 86 -7.34 -10.94 -12.28
N ASP A 87 -7.16 -11.70 -13.35
CA ASP A 87 -6.79 -11.16 -14.67
C ASP A 87 -5.54 -10.24 -14.62
N ASN A 88 -4.54 -10.62 -13.81
CA ASN A 88 -3.32 -9.84 -13.51
C ASN A 88 -3.54 -8.49 -12.80
N ILE A 89 -4.71 -8.29 -12.18
CA ILE A 89 -5.03 -7.11 -11.39
C ILE A 89 -5.12 -7.52 -9.92
N PHE A 90 -4.33 -6.85 -9.08
CA PHE A 90 -4.42 -6.98 -7.63
C PHE A 90 -5.58 -6.14 -7.10
N TYR A 91 -6.40 -6.76 -6.27
CA TYR A 91 -7.44 -6.10 -5.48
C TYR A 91 -6.99 -6.01 -4.04
N ALA A 92 -7.33 -4.92 -3.36
CA ALA A 92 -6.92 -4.68 -2.00
C ALA A 92 -8.01 -3.97 -1.21
N ALA A 93 -8.10 -4.29 0.07
CA ALA A 93 -9.01 -3.62 0.99
C ALA A 93 -8.21 -2.84 2.03
N ILE A 94 -8.64 -1.61 2.30
CA ILE A 94 -8.22 -0.81 3.45
C ILE A 94 -9.21 -1.05 4.58
N HIS A 95 -8.74 -1.65 5.67
CA HIS A 95 -9.52 -1.87 6.87
C HIS A 95 -9.38 -0.66 7.80
N LEU A 96 -10.50 -0.01 8.11
CA LEU A 96 -10.56 1.20 8.94
C LEU A 96 -11.26 0.91 10.27
N LYS A 97 -10.81 1.57 11.34
CA LYS A 97 -11.48 1.61 12.64
C LYS A 97 -11.99 3.01 12.92
N LEU A 98 -13.29 3.13 13.22
CA LEU A 98 -13.95 4.40 13.57
C LEU A 98 -15.01 4.15 14.65
N GLY A 99 -14.84 4.76 15.82
CA GLY A 99 -15.82 4.66 16.91
C GLY A 99 -16.08 3.22 17.39
N GLY A 100 -15.04 2.36 17.38
CA GLY A 100 -15.15 0.94 17.75
C GLY A 100 -15.83 0.05 16.70
N ARG A 101 -16.13 0.59 15.52
CA ARG A 101 -16.65 -0.16 14.37
C ARG A 101 -15.56 -0.33 13.32
N GLU A 102 -15.63 -1.44 12.60
CA GLU A 102 -14.73 -1.77 11.50
C GLU A 102 -15.42 -1.50 10.17
N PHE A 103 -14.68 -0.90 9.25
CA PHE A 103 -15.10 -0.62 7.88
C PHE A 103 -14.05 -1.18 6.92
N SER A 104 -14.49 -1.56 5.72
CA SER A 104 -13.61 -2.01 4.64
C SER A 104 -13.87 -1.15 3.41
N VAL A 105 -12.81 -0.65 2.79
CA VAL A 105 -12.85 0.17 1.57
C VAL A 105 -12.00 -0.51 0.49
N ASP A 106 -12.57 -0.71 -0.69
CA ASP A 106 -11.92 -1.14 -1.94
C ASP A 106 -12.07 -0.01 -2.97
#